data_AF-A0A955HKU2-F1
#
_entry.id   AF-A0A955HKU2-F1
#
_cell.length_a   1.000
_cell.length_b   1.000
_cell.length_c   1.000
_cell.angle_alpha   90.00
_cell.angle_beta   90.00
_cell.angle_gamma   90.00
#
_symmetry.space_group_name_H-M   'P 1'
#
loop_
_entity.id
_entity.type
_entity.pdbx_description
1 polymer ?
#
loop_
_entity_poly.entity_id
_entity_poly.type
_entity_poly.pdbx_seq_one_letter_code
_entity_poly.pdbx_strand_id
1 'polypeptide(L)'
;CEPIKDLWFEEAVSLGRINAPGFFADDRIKQAYTRVTWTGDSQGSIDPEKEVSAAERRIALGISTIEKESILYDGGDWEANITQRAKEKQLMDDLGLNDSGDVVNVPSMPPQS
;
A
#
# COMPACT_ATOMS: atom_id res chain seq x y z
N CYS A 1 15.39 -2.74 13.45
CA CYS A 1 14.29 -2.81 14.44
C CYS A 1 13.82 -4.24 14.72
N GLU A 2 14.01 -5.19 13.79
CA GLU A 2 13.65 -6.61 13.97
C GLU A 2 14.20 -7.30 15.24
N PRO A 3 15.48 -7.18 15.64
CA PRO A 3 15.97 -7.93 16.80
C PRO A 3 15.34 -7.47 18.13
N ILE A 4 14.90 -6.21 18.21
CA ILE A 4 14.24 -5.67 19.41
C ILE A 4 12.79 -6.17 19.48
N LYS A 5 12.10 -6.24 18.35
CA LYS A 5 10.74 -6.78 18.24
C LYS A 5 10.70 -8.24 18.67
N ASP A 6 11.65 -9.03 18.18
CA ASP A 6 11.71 -10.46 18.46
C ASP A 6 12.00 -10.72 19.95
N LEU A 7 12.95 -9.98 20.53
CA LEU A 7 13.25 -10.07 21.96
C LEU A 7 12.06 -9.69 22.84
N TRP A 8 11.35 -8.61 22.50
CA TRP A 8 10.14 -8.20 23.22
C TRP A 8 9.03 -9.25 23.12
N PHE A 9 8.85 -9.85 21.93
CA PHE A 9 7.83 -10.88 21.73
C PHE A 9 8.19 -12.17 22.48
N GLU A 10 9.46 -12.59 22.47
CA GLU A 10 9.97 -13.70 23.26
C GLU A 10 9.76 -13.49 24.77
N GLU A 11 10.04 -12.29 25.28
CA GLU A 11 9.78 -11.94 26.68
C GLU A 11 8.28 -11.99 26.99
N ALA A 12 7.42 -11.44 26.12
CA ALA A 12 5.98 -11.43 26.32
C ALA A 12 5.36 -12.84 26.33
N VAL A 13 5.85 -13.76 25.48
CA VAL A 13 5.44 -15.17 25.49
C VAL A 13 5.98 -15.88 26.74
N SER A 14 7.23 -15.63 27.14
CA SER A 14 7.83 -16.22 28.36
C SER A 14 7.11 -15.80 29.64
N LEU A 15 6.66 -14.54 29.71
CA LEU A 15 5.87 -14.00 30.81
C LEU A 15 4.41 -14.47 30.79
N GLY A 16 3.98 -15.22 29.77
CA GLY A 16 2.61 -15.69 29.62
C GLY A 16 1.58 -14.60 29.27
N ARG A 17 2.04 -13.41 28.84
CA ARG A 17 1.15 -12.33 28.38
C ARG A 17 0.54 -12.65 27.01
N ILE A 18 1.29 -13.36 26.18
CA ILE A 18 0.85 -13.82 24.85
C ILE A 18 0.87 -15.34 24.84
N ASN A 19 -0.27 -15.96 24.52
CA ASN A 19 -0.36 -17.40 24.38
C ASN A 19 0.03 -17.83 22.95
N ALA A 20 1.28 -18.25 22.76
CA ALA A 20 1.82 -18.72 21.49
C ALA A 20 2.27 -20.19 21.61
N PRO A 21 1.39 -21.16 21.29
CA PRO A 21 1.72 -22.58 21.39
C PRO A 21 2.85 -22.97 20.42
N GLY A 22 3.85 -23.70 20.93
CA GLY A 22 4.97 -24.18 20.11
C GLY A 22 6.01 -23.10 19.74
N PHE A 23 5.89 -21.89 20.26
CA PHE A 23 6.78 -20.77 19.92
C PHE A 23 8.26 -21.05 20.19
N PHE A 24 8.59 -21.72 21.31
CA PHE A 24 9.96 -22.14 21.64
C PHE A 24 10.32 -23.55 21.14
N ALA A 25 9.37 -24.26 20.51
CA ALA A 25 9.55 -25.65 20.10
C ALA A 25 10.10 -25.78 18.66
N ASP A 26 9.82 -24.81 17.79
CA ASP A 26 10.28 -24.79 16.40
C ASP A 26 10.52 -23.34 15.92
N ASP A 27 11.68 -23.08 15.33
CA ASP A 27 12.04 -21.80 14.73
C ASP A 27 11.07 -21.38 13.61
N ARG A 28 10.43 -22.33 12.93
CA ARG A 28 9.42 -22.05 11.90
C ARG A 28 8.16 -21.44 12.48
N ILE A 29 7.74 -21.93 13.65
CA ILE A 29 6.57 -21.41 14.37
C ILE A 29 6.90 -20.01 14.90
N LYS A 30 8.11 -19.83 15.46
CA LYS A 30 8.61 -18.51 15.85
C LYS A 30 8.53 -17.51 14.70
N GLN A 31 9.04 -17.87 13.52
CA GLN A 31 8.97 -17.02 12.33
C GLN A 31 7.53 -16.72 11.90
N ALA A 32 6.60 -17.68 11.99
CA ALA A 32 5.20 -17.43 11.64
C ALA A 32 4.56 -16.36 12.53
N TYR A 33 4.89 -16.33 13.83
CA TYR A 33 4.41 -15.30 14.76
C TYR A 33 5.12 -13.95 14.59
N THR A 34 6.42 -13.95 14.26
CA THR A 34 7.21 -12.72 14.18
C THR A 34 7.29 -12.12 12.78
N ARG A 35 6.81 -12.80 11.73
CA ARG A 35 6.78 -12.31 10.34
C ARG A 35 5.66 -11.28 10.14
N VAL A 36 5.78 -10.17 10.85
CA VAL A 36 4.97 -8.97 10.71
C VAL A 36 5.88 -7.79 10.42
N THR A 37 5.48 -7.00 9.43
CA THR A 37 6.08 -5.71 9.11
C THR A 37 5.17 -4.64 9.68
N TRP A 38 5.69 -3.84 10.61
CA TRP A 38 4.99 -2.66 11.09
C TRP A 38 5.39 -1.47 10.23
N THR A 39 4.50 -1.06 9.34
CA THR A 39 4.62 0.20 8.61
C THR A 39 4.08 1.29 9.53
N GLY A 40 4.94 2.23 9.92
CA GLY A 40 4.50 3.43 10.66
C GLY A 40 3.54 4.26 9.82
N ASP A 41 2.92 5.27 10.44
CA ASP A 41 2.21 6.30 9.70
C ASP A 41 3.11 6.85 8.59
N SER A 42 2.57 6.91 7.36
CA SER A 42 3.32 7.42 6.22
C SER A 42 3.77 8.85 6.54
N GLN A 43 5.06 9.14 6.36
CA GLN A 43 5.54 10.51 6.48
C GLN A 43 4.71 11.38 5.54
N GLY A 44 4.15 12.49 6.06
CA GLY A 44 3.33 13.38 5.26
C GLY A 44 4.06 13.76 3.97
N SER A 45 3.38 13.59 2.82
CA SER A 45 3.95 13.88 1.51
C SER A 45 4.32 15.36 1.43
N ILE A 46 5.61 15.65 1.24
CA ILE A 46 6.10 17.03 1.05
C ILE A 46 5.76 17.50 -0.37
N ASP A 47 5.84 16.60 -1.35
CA ASP A 47 5.57 16.88 -2.77
C ASP A 47 5.03 15.60 -3.45
N PRO A 48 3.70 15.47 -3.61
CA PRO A 48 3.08 14.23 -4.06
C PRO A 48 3.47 13.88 -5.50
N GLU A 49 3.69 14.87 -6.38
CA GLU A 49 4.07 14.60 -7.77
C GLU A 49 5.49 14.02 -7.87
N LYS A 50 6.43 14.57 -7.09
CA LYS A 50 7.80 14.04 -7.07
C LYS A 50 7.87 12.66 -6.44
N GLU A 51 7.07 12.39 -5.41
CA GLU A 51 7.03 11.08 -4.77
C GLU A 51 6.49 10.00 -5.72
N VAL A 52 5.43 10.29 -6.47
CA VAL A 52 4.90 9.39 -7.51
C VAL A 52 5.93 9.15 -8.62
N SER A 53 6.55 10.22 -9.15
CA SER A 53 7.60 10.06 -10.17
C SER A 53 8.81 9.27 -9.66
N ALA A 54 9.18 9.46 -8.39
CA ALA A 54 10.23 8.67 -7.77
C ALA A 54 9.82 7.21 -7.59
N ALA A 55 8.58 6.92 -7.22
CA ALA A 55 8.04 5.56 -7.10
C ALA A 55 8.03 4.84 -8.46
N GLU A 56 7.57 5.50 -9.52
CA GLU A 56 7.62 4.99 -10.90
C GLU A 56 9.06 4.63 -11.30
N ARG A 57 10.01 5.52 -11.01
CA ARG A 57 11.44 5.28 -11.28
C ARG A 57 12.00 4.11 -10.45
N ARG A 58 11.62 3.98 -9.17
CA ARG A 58 12.05 2.86 -8.31
C ARG A 58 11.56 1.50 -8.84
N ILE A 59 10.31 1.45 -9.31
CA ILE A 59 9.73 0.26 -9.92
C ILE A 59 10.41 -0.05 -11.25
N ALA A 60 10.59 0.95 -12.12
CA ALA A 60 11.25 0.78 -13.42
C ALA A 60 12.72 0.32 -13.30
N LEU A 61 13.43 0.78 -12.26
CA LEU A 61 14.80 0.36 -11.96
C LEU A 61 14.88 -1.01 -11.25
N GLY A 62 13.74 -1.62 -10.88
CA GLY A 62 13.69 -2.90 -10.18
C GLY A 62 14.18 -2.86 -8.72
N ILE A 63 14.28 -1.67 -8.13
CA ILE A 63 14.74 -1.47 -6.75
C ILE A 63 13.61 -1.78 -5.75
N SER A 64 12.37 -1.59 -6.18
CA SER A 64 11.17 -1.79 -5.37
C SER A 64 10.09 -2.52 -6.17
N THR A 65 9.15 -3.15 -5.45
CA THR A 65 7.96 -3.78 -6.04
C THR A 65 6.75 -2.88 -5.87
N ILE A 66 5.75 -3.05 -6.73
CA ILE A 66 4.51 -2.27 -6.64
C ILE A 66 3.80 -2.52 -5.29
N GLU A 67 3.88 -3.75 -4.79
CA GLU A 67 3.38 -4.13 -3.46
C GLU A 67 4.09 -3.36 -2.34
N LYS A 68 5.42 -3.28 -2.38
CA LYS A 68 6.20 -2.55 -1.37
C LYS A 68 5.91 -1.05 -1.41
N GLU A 69 5.78 -0.46 -2.60
CA GLU A 69 5.41 0.95 -2.75
C GLU A 69 3.96 1.21 -2.30
N SER A 70 3.02 0.29 -2.55
CA SER A 70 1.62 0.43 -2.10
C SER A 70 1.50 0.40 -0.57
N ILE A 71 2.24 -0.52 0.07
CA ILE A 71 2.32 -0.60 1.53
C ILE A 71 2.96 0.67 2.12
N LEU A 72 3.99 1.23 1.47
CA LEU A 72 4.63 2.46 1.94
C LEU A 72 3.74 3.69 1.78
N TYR A 73 2.94 3.75 0.72
CA TYR A 73 2.11 4.91 0.40
C TYR A 73 0.80 4.94 1.20
N ASP A 74 0.06 3.82 1.22
CA ASP A 74 -1.29 3.73 1.79
C ASP A 74 -1.42 2.66 2.89
N GLY A 75 -0.36 1.86 3.12
CA GLY A 75 -0.45 0.69 4.00
C GLY A 75 -1.30 -0.46 3.43
N GLY A 76 -1.84 -0.27 2.23
CA GLY A 76 -2.76 -1.20 1.58
C GLY A 76 -2.06 -2.35 0.85
N ASP A 77 -2.81 -3.43 0.68
CA ASP A 77 -2.42 -4.59 -0.14
C ASP A 77 -2.65 -4.28 -1.63
N TRP A 78 -1.59 -4.40 -2.43
CA TRP A 78 -1.64 -4.15 -3.87
C TRP A 78 -2.56 -5.13 -4.61
N GLU A 79 -2.62 -6.40 -4.20
CA GLU A 79 -3.47 -7.40 -4.86
C GLU A 79 -4.96 -7.07 -4.66
N ALA A 80 -5.32 -6.63 -3.44
CA ALA A 80 -6.65 -6.15 -3.13
C ALA A 80 -7.00 -4.92 -3.98
N ASN A 81 -6.08 -3.97 -4.12
CA ASN A 81 -6.25 -2.76 -4.92
C ASN A 81 -6.48 -3.07 -6.40
N ILE A 82 -5.69 -3.95 -7.01
CA ILE A 82 -5.85 -4.32 -8.43
C ILE A 82 -7.16 -5.07 -8.66
N THR A 83 -7.52 -5.98 -7.76
CA THR A 83 -8.79 -6.72 -7.83
C THR A 83 -9.97 -5.76 -7.77
N GLN A 84 -9.91 -4.77 -6.89
CA GLN A 84 -10.93 -3.75 -6.77
C GLN A 84 -10.97 -2.83 -8.00
N ARG A 85 -9.81 -2.35 -8.48
CA ARG A 85 -9.71 -1.55 -9.71
C ARG A 85 -10.28 -2.26 -10.94
N ALA A 86 -10.13 -3.58 -11.03
CA ALA A 86 -10.70 -4.37 -12.12
C ALA A 86 -12.24 -4.34 -12.08
N LYS A 87 -12.83 -4.47 -10.89
CA LYS A 87 -14.30 -4.37 -10.69
C LYS A 87 -14.80 -2.96 -10.97
N GLU A 88 -14.08 -1.95 -10.50
CA GLU A 88 -14.41 -0.54 -10.75
C GLU A 88 -14.39 -0.22 -12.23
N LYS A 89 -13.36 -0.68 -12.95
CA LYS A 89 -13.28 -0.50 -14.40
C LYS A 89 -14.46 -1.16 -15.13
N GLN A 90 -14.80 -2.40 -14.76
CA GLN A 90 -15.96 -3.10 -15.32
C GLN A 90 -17.26 -2.34 -15.05
N LEU A 91 -17.44 -1.85 -13.82
CA LEU A 91 -18.61 -1.06 -13.46
C LEU A 91 -18.66 0.29 -14.19
N MET A 92 -17.52 0.95 -14.39
CA MET A 92 -17.43 2.18 -15.18
C MET A 92 -17.74 1.95 -16.66
N ASP A 93 -17.29 0.83 -17.22
CA ASP A 93 -17.65 0.39 -18.58
C ASP A 93 -19.16 0.14 -18.69
N ASP A 94 -19.74 -0.61 -17.75
CA ASP A 94 -21.17 -0.96 -17.73
C ASP A 94 -22.08 0.26 -17.57
N LEU A 95 -21.63 1.26 -16.79
CA LEU A 95 -22.34 2.52 -16.58
C LEU A 95 -22.05 3.57 -17.67
N GLY A 96 -21.20 3.26 -18.66
CA GLY A 96 -20.83 4.18 -19.73
C GLY A 96 -20.05 5.42 -19.25
N LEU A 97 -19.36 5.32 -18.11
CA LEU A 97 -18.59 6.40 -17.49
C LEU A 97 -17.13 6.45 -17.98
N ASN A 98 -16.74 5.58 -18.91
CA ASN A 98 -15.44 5.64 -19.55
C ASN A 98 -15.44 6.67 -20.69
N ASP A 99 -15.59 7.94 -20.32
CA ASP A 99 -15.44 9.07 -21.22
C ASP A 99 -13.96 9.44 -21.32
N SER A 100 -13.35 9.00 -22.41
CA SER A 100 -12.03 9.43 -22.81
C SER A 100 -12.12 10.86 -23.34
N GLY A 101 -11.98 11.85 -22.47
CA GLY A 101 -11.46 13.17 -22.85
C GLY A 101 -12.30 14.01 -23.82
N ASP A 102 -13.60 14.18 -23.58
CA ASP A 102 -14.31 15.34 -24.12
C ASP A 102 -13.97 16.58 -23.28
N VAL A 103 -12.85 17.21 -23.65
CA VAL A 103 -12.63 18.63 -23.39
C VAL A 103 -13.84 19.39 -23.92
N VAL A 104 -14.74 19.77 -23.03
CA VAL A 104 -15.86 20.64 -23.36
C VAL A 104 -15.27 21.96 -23.86
N ASN A 105 -15.18 22.11 -25.18
CA ASN A 105 -14.82 23.36 -25.82
C ASN A 105 -15.97 24.34 -25.56
N VAL A 106 -15.86 25.11 -24.47
CA VAL A 106 -16.81 26.17 -24.14
C VAL A 106 -16.69 27.24 -25.24
N PRO A 107 -17.74 27.50 -26.05
CA PRO A 107 -17.68 28.58 -27.01
C PRO A 107 -17.54 29.90 -26.26
N SER A 108 -16.47 30.66 -26.56
CA SER A 108 -16.25 31.99 -26.00
C SER A 108 -17.47 32.88 -26.28
N MET A 109 -18.14 33.31 -25.22
CA MET A 109 -19.26 34.23 -25.30
C MET A 109 -18.75 35.60 -25.80
N PRO A 110 -19.38 36.22 -26.82
CA PRO A 110 -18.92 37.49 -27.36
C PRO A 110 -19.07 38.63 -26.33
N PRO A 111 -18.21 39.67 -26.40
CA PRO A 111 -18.24 40.78 -25.45
C PRO A 111 -19.60 41.49 -25.49
N GLN A 112 -20.26 41.55 -24.33
CA GLN A 112 -21.48 42.32 -24.14
C GLN A 112 -21.12 43.81 -24.29
N SER A 113 -21.85 44.49 -25.16
CA SER A 113 -21.73 45.92 -25.49
C SER A 113 -22.14 46.84 -24.35
#